data_AF-A0A9N9L0Z7-F1
#
_entry.id   AF-A0A9N9L0Z7-F1
#
_cell.length_a   1.000
_cell.length_b   1.000
_cell.length_c   1.000
_cell.angle_alpha   90.00
_cell.angle_beta   90.00
_cell.angle_gamma   90.00
#
_symmetry.space_group_name_H-M   'P 1'
#
loop_
_entity.id
_entity.type
_entity.pdbx_description
1 polymer ?
#
loop_
_entity_poly.entity_id
_entity_poly.type
_entity_poly.pdbx_seq_one_letter_code
_entity_poly.pdbx_strand_id
1 'polypeptide(L)'
;MENTVRKATTLNKFKNIVQKATAMNRLKKMFSKRRDRTGSEVSPVEEDYEPPACSYECAPDGRKIYQYQELSIEKVLPPKHPRIFDDWKKAISSNPRPLEKFSYCPLEFGSFLKIPHITHKFTAEQETLLSSAVPEVKTTTELANLLITWFDLFDTWLFGGTLSNTDLVIENSKTSALGRGWYYNPTNTVHIQLLDKTLGSEPGFTGSNEHLFIGTLLHEMVHAFIYLYSCPKYCCNVCFEPQLGGRGKFGHGPVWADSLTVLSEVLGSKVSWPVFVNIPRSIANSMCLEDWQPTQAQLEFWGMDVDEWGRFENWSHNCELTREFYERGRHPGKR
;
A
#
# COMPACT_ATOMS: atom_id res chain seq x y z
N MET A 1 -15.19 -27.80 -30.60
CA MET A 1 -15.94 -27.13 -29.51
C MET A 1 -15.11 -26.12 -28.71
N GLU A 2 -13.77 -26.23 -28.66
CA GLU A 2 -12.91 -25.30 -27.88
C GLU A 2 -12.85 -23.85 -28.39
N ASN A 3 -13.02 -23.61 -29.70
CA ASN A 3 -13.00 -22.26 -30.27
C ASN A 3 -14.23 -21.41 -29.93
N THR A 4 -15.35 -22.04 -29.56
CA THR A 4 -16.59 -21.32 -29.20
C THR A 4 -16.54 -20.82 -27.76
N VAL A 5 -15.86 -21.55 -26.86
CA VAL A 5 -15.69 -21.19 -25.44
C VAL A 5 -14.74 -19.99 -25.28
N ARG A 6 -13.65 -19.93 -26.06
CA ARG A 6 -12.74 -18.76 -26.04
C ARG A 6 -13.42 -17.46 -26.48
N LYS A 7 -14.29 -17.49 -27.50
CA LYS A 7 -15.02 -16.28 -27.97
C LYS A 7 -16.04 -15.77 -26.94
N ALA A 8 -16.71 -16.67 -26.21
CA ALA A 8 -17.67 -16.28 -25.17
C ALA A 8 -16.99 -15.59 -23.97
N THR A 9 -15.78 -16.03 -23.61
CA THR A 9 -15.02 -15.49 -22.47
C THR A 9 -14.52 -14.07 -22.75
N THR A 10 -14.04 -13.80 -23.97
CA THR A 10 -13.58 -12.46 -24.39
C THR A 10 -14.74 -11.46 -24.50
N LEU A 11 -15.91 -11.89 -24.97
CA LEU A 11 -17.09 -11.03 -25.10
C LEU A 11 -17.65 -10.59 -23.73
N ASN A 12 -17.61 -11.47 -22.72
CA ASN A 12 -18.02 -11.14 -21.36
C ASN A 12 -17.05 -10.17 -20.67
N LYS A 13 -15.73 -10.29 -20.92
CA LYS A 13 -14.74 -9.31 -20.44
C LYS A 13 -14.99 -7.92 -21.04
N PHE A 14 -15.33 -7.82 -22.32
CA PHE A 14 -15.62 -6.54 -22.97
C PHE A 14 -16.90 -5.87 -22.45
N LYS A 15 -17.97 -6.65 -22.19
CA LYS A 15 -19.21 -6.13 -21.59
C LYS A 15 -18.99 -5.56 -20.19
N ASN A 16 -18.15 -6.19 -19.37
CA ASN A 16 -17.80 -5.69 -18.03
C ASN A 16 -17.01 -4.38 -18.07
N ILE A 17 -16.10 -4.19 -19.04
CA ILE A 17 -15.33 -2.95 -19.20
C ILE A 17 -16.25 -1.78 -19.59
N VAL A 18 -17.17 -2.00 -20.53
CA VAL A 18 -18.12 -0.97 -20.98
C VAL A 18 -19.10 -0.58 -19.87
N GLN A 19 -19.57 -1.54 -19.06
CA GLN A 19 -20.41 -1.27 -17.90
C GLN A 19 -19.67 -0.45 -16.82
N LYS A 20 -18.40 -0.77 -16.53
CA LYS A 20 -17.56 -0.01 -15.59
C LYS A 20 -17.28 1.43 -16.07
N ALA A 21 -16.99 1.62 -17.36
CA ALA A 21 -16.80 2.96 -17.93
C ALA A 21 -18.08 3.81 -17.87
N THR A 22 -19.24 3.19 -18.06
CA THR A 22 -20.54 3.87 -17.95
C THR A 22 -20.87 4.26 -16.50
N ALA A 23 -20.50 3.43 -15.52
CA ALA A 23 -20.64 3.74 -14.10
C ALA A 23 -19.72 4.90 -13.66
N MET A 24 -18.47 4.94 -14.14
CA MET A 24 -17.55 6.06 -13.89
C MET A 24 -18.05 7.39 -14.47
N ASN A 25 -18.66 7.38 -15.65
CA ASN A 25 -19.26 8.59 -16.24
C ASN A 25 -20.50 9.07 -15.48
N ARG A 26 -21.25 8.16 -14.84
CA ARG A 26 -22.35 8.51 -13.93
C ARG A 26 -21.84 9.13 -12.62
N LEU A 27 -20.76 8.60 -12.04
CA LEU A 27 -20.13 9.18 -10.85
C LEU A 27 -19.55 10.57 -11.14
N LYS A 28 -18.85 10.76 -12.27
CA LYS A 28 -18.37 12.10 -12.68
C LYS A 28 -19.50 13.12 -12.84
N LYS A 29 -20.68 12.71 -13.31
CA LYS A 29 -21.88 13.56 -13.37
C LYS A 29 -22.50 13.85 -12.01
N MET A 30 -22.42 12.91 -11.06
CA MET A 30 -22.92 13.11 -9.69
C MET A 30 -22.08 14.12 -8.90
N PHE A 31 -20.77 14.19 -9.16
CA PHE A 31 -19.87 15.13 -8.49
C PHE A 31 -19.80 16.51 -9.18
N SER A 32 -20.40 16.71 -10.36
CA SER A 32 -20.21 17.96 -11.10
C SER A 32 -21.22 19.07 -10.81
N LYS A 33 -22.42 18.83 -10.24
CA LYS A 33 -23.38 19.91 -9.93
C LYS A 33 -24.36 19.53 -8.80
N ARG A 34 -24.18 20.07 -7.59
CA ARG A 34 -25.28 20.27 -6.63
C ARG A 34 -25.83 21.68 -6.84
N ARG A 35 -26.99 21.80 -7.48
CA ARG A 35 -27.82 23.00 -7.38
C ARG A 35 -28.81 22.79 -6.24
N ASP A 36 -29.01 23.82 -5.44
CA ASP A 36 -30.02 23.77 -4.39
C ASP A 36 -31.44 23.84 -4.99
N ARG A 37 -32.46 23.75 -4.12
CA ARG A 37 -33.88 23.81 -4.52
C ARG A 37 -34.31 25.18 -5.09
N THR A 38 -33.43 26.18 -5.14
CA THR A 38 -33.70 27.49 -5.73
C THR A 38 -33.08 27.66 -7.12
N GLY A 39 -32.29 26.68 -7.59
CA GLY A 39 -31.64 26.74 -8.89
C GLY A 39 -30.33 27.54 -8.90
N SER A 40 -29.86 27.98 -7.74
CA SER A 40 -28.64 28.77 -7.59
C SER A 40 -27.42 27.85 -7.44
N GLU A 41 -26.29 28.23 -8.04
CA GLU A 41 -25.01 27.55 -7.79
C GLU A 41 -24.51 27.96 -6.41
N VAL A 42 -24.58 27.01 -5.46
CA VAL A 42 -24.04 27.20 -4.12
C VAL A 42 -22.52 27.01 -4.22
N SER A 43 -21.77 28.11 -4.09
CA SER A 43 -20.32 28.00 -3.86
C SER A 43 -20.11 27.25 -2.55
N PRO A 44 -19.16 26.31 -2.48
CA PRO A 44 -18.88 25.61 -1.24
C PRO A 44 -18.54 26.66 -0.17
N VAL A 45 -19.24 26.60 0.95
CA VAL A 45 -18.89 27.36 2.14
C VAL A 45 -17.53 26.84 2.58
N GLU A 46 -16.48 27.61 2.33
CA GLU A 46 -15.18 27.43 2.98
C GLU A 46 -15.40 27.77 4.46
N GLU A 47 -15.63 26.75 5.28
CA GLU A 47 -15.43 26.89 6.72
C GLU A 47 -13.93 27.13 6.94
N ASP A 48 -13.60 28.27 7.56
CA ASP A 48 -12.24 28.64 7.96
C ASP A 48 -11.68 27.60 8.95
N TYR A 49 -11.10 26.53 8.40
CA TYR A 49 -10.34 25.52 9.13
C TYR A 49 -8.87 25.92 9.10
N GLU A 50 -8.36 26.41 10.23
CA GLU A 50 -6.91 26.54 10.42
C GLU A 50 -6.32 25.12 10.59
N PRO A 51 -5.44 24.66 9.67
CA PRO A 51 -4.79 23.37 9.84
C PRO A 51 -3.97 23.39 11.13
N PRO A 52 -3.88 22.25 11.86
CA PRO A 52 -3.05 22.18 13.06
C PRO A 52 -1.61 22.60 12.71
N ALA A 53 -1.03 23.44 13.55
CA ALA A 53 0.32 23.92 13.37
C ALA A 53 1.30 22.75 13.35
N CYS A 54 1.75 22.36 12.15
CA CYS A 54 2.87 21.45 12.01
C CYS A 54 4.13 22.25 12.34
N SER A 55 4.71 21.99 13.51
CA SER A 55 6.05 22.50 13.82
C SER A 55 7.07 21.71 13.02
N TYR A 56 7.92 22.42 12.28
CA TYR A 56 9.10 21.83 11.66
C TYR A 56 10.34 22.40 12.33
N GLU A 57 11.33 21.55 12.53
CA GLU A 57 12.70 21.98 12.79
C GLU A 57 13.44 22.06 11.47
N CYS A 58 14.45 22.92 11.37
CA CYS A 58 15.34 22.89 10.21
C CYS A 58 16.52 21.95 10.53
N ALA A 59 16.75 20.95 9.69
CA ALA A 59 17.98 20.19 9.68
C ALA A 59 19.18 21.13 9.44
N PRO A 60 20.40 20.75 9.85
CA PRO A 60 21.61 21.54 9.63
C PRO A 60 21.87 21.92 8.16
N ASP A 61 21.33 21.16 7.21
CA ASP A 61 21.44 21.41 5.77
C ASP A 61 20.26 22.22 5.17
N GLY A 62 19.37 22.76 6.02
CA GLY A 62 18.25 23.59 5.62
C GLY A 62 16.99 22.82 5.21
N ARG A 63 16.99 21.49 5.24
CA ARG A 63 15.78 20.69 5.04
C ARG A 63 14.82 20.82 6.22
N LYS A 64 13.52 20.71 5.96
CA LYS A 64 12.50 20.75 7.03
C LYS A 64 12.31 19.36 7.63
N ILE A 65 12.63 19.22 8.91
CA ILE A 65 12.31 18.06 9.75
C ILE A 65 10.92 18.30 10.33
N TYR A 66 9.92 17.62 9.80
CA TYR A 66 8.57 17.76 10.31
C TYR A 66 8.43 16.88 11.54
N GLN A 67 8.30 17.52 12.71
CA GLN A 67 7.94 16.80 13.90
C GLN A 67 6.45 16.46 13.77
N TYR A 68 6.16 15.17 13.61
CA TYR A 68 4.95 14.64 14.23
C TYR A 68 5.15 14.88 15.73
N GLN A 69 4.79 16.07 16.23
CA GLN A 69 4.38 16.14 17.61
C GLN A 69 3.37 15.01 17.78
N GLU A 70 3.44 14.31 18.90
CA GLU A 70 2.27 13.61 19.41
C GLU A 70 1.14 14.64 19.43
N LEU A 71 0.47 14.82 18.29
CA LEU A 71 -0.80 15.47 18.21
C LEU A 71 -1.60 14.57 19.12
N SER A 72 -1.80 15.03 20.36
CA SER A 72 -2.73 14.41 21.28
C SER A 72 -3.94 14.12 20.42
N ILE A 73 -4.20 12.84 20.16
CA ILE A 73 -5.12 12.40 19.11
C ILE A 73 -6.46 13.17 19.25
N GLU A 74 -6.78 13.59 20.47
CA GLU A 74 -7.88 14.46 20.87
C GLU A 74 -7.99 15.85 20.20
N LYS A 75 -6.90 16.51 19.75
CA LYS A 75 -6.97 17.90 19.24
C LYS A 75 -7.06 18.06 17.73
N VAL A 76 -6.81 17.00 16.95
CA VAL A 76 -6.87 17.01 15.48
C VAL A 76 -7.96 16.07 14.94
N LEU A 77 -8.76 15.43 15.81
CA LEU A 77 -9.81 14.53 15.34
C LEU A 77 -10.88 15.30 14.55
N PRO A 78 -10.94 15.10 13.23
CA PRO A 78 -12.05 15.56 12.43
C PRO A 78 -13.15 14.47 12.49
N PRO A 79 -14.31 14.62 11.83
CA PRO A 79 -15.59 14.06 12.27
C PRO A 79 -15.50 12.57 12.60
N LYS A 80 -16.12 12.14 13.72
CA LYS A 80 -16.17 10.76 14.23
C LYS A 80 -16.04 9.70 13.11
N HIS A 81 -14.82 9.29 12.80
CA HIS A 81 -14.60 8.20 11.87
C HIS A 81 -15.12 6.92 12.52
N PRO A 82 -15.73 5.99 11.75
CA PRO A 82 -15.95 4.66 12.27
C PRO A 82 -14.59 4.08 12.68
N ARG A 83 -14.56 3.37 13.81
CA ARG A 83 -13.37 2.67 14.28
C ARG A 83 -13.23 1.40 13.47
N ILE A 84 -12.14 1.28 12.70
CA ILE A 84 -11.96 0.12 11.81
C ILE A 84 -12.02 -1.20 12.58
N PHE A 85 -11.52 -1.19 13.82
CA PHE A 85 -11.54 -2.34 14.70
C PHE A 85 -12.95 -2.77 15.11
N ASP A 86 -13.83 -1.82 15.42
CA ASP A 86 -15.19 -2.13 15.86
C ASP A 86 -16.01 -2.71 14.69
N ASP A 87 -15.80 -2.17 13.49
CA ASP A 87 -16.46 -2.68 12.28
C ASP A 87 -15.92 -4.05 11.87
N TRP A 88 -14.60 -4.27 11.96
CA TRP A 88 -14.01 -5.58 11.71
C TRP A 88 -14.52 -6.63 12.71
N LYS A 89 -14.57 -6.30 14.01
CA LYS A 89 -15.15 -7.18 15.03
C LYS A 89 -16.58 -7.59 14.70
N LYS A 90 -17.41 -6.63 14.29
CA LYS A 90 -18.80 -6.91 13.86
C LYS A 90 -18.85 -7.78 12.61
N ALA A 91 -17.95 -7.53 11.66
CA ALA A 91 -17.84 -8.31 10.42
C ALA A 91 -17.55 -9.78 10.72
N ILE A 92 -16.62 -10.07 11.63
CA ILE A 92 -16.29 -11.46 11.98
C ILE A 92 -17.34 -12.13 12.87
N SER A 93 -18.11 -11.38 13.69
CA SER A 93 -19.02 -11.96 14.70
C SER A 93 -20.46 -12.18 14.23
N SER A 94 -20.98 -11.39 13.29
CA SER A 94 -22.43 -11.18 13.20
C SER A 94 -22.98 -10.96 11.79
N ASN A 95 -22.57 -11.82 10.85
CA ASN A 95 -22.82 -11.74 9.41
C ASN A 95 -21.77 -10.84 8.73
N PRO A 96 -20.86 -11.39 7.89
CA PRO A 96 -19.71 -10.67 7.37
C PRO A 96 -20.13 -9.49 6.51
N ARG A 97 -20.24 -8.33 7.13
CA ARG A 97 -20.27 -7.06 6.43
C ARG A 97 -18.83 -6.72 6.06
N PRO A 98 -18.51 -6.55 4.78
CA PRO A 98 -17.18 -6.07 4.40
C PRO A 98 -16.95 -4.71 5.06
N LEU A 99 -15.70 -4.44 5.46
CA LEU A 99 -15.27 -3.12 5.90
C LEU A 99 -15.74 -2.06 4.90
N GLU A 100 -16.13 -0.89 5.41
CA GLU A 100 -16.59 0.19 4.54
C GLU A 100 -15.40 0.83 3.82
N LYS A 101 -15.39 0.74 2.49
CA LYS A 101 -14.34 1.38 1.70
C LYS A 101 -14.36 2.89 1.91
N PHE A 102 -13.19 3.50 1.96
CA PHE A 102 -13.02 4.95 2.01
C PHE A 102 -13.55 5.63 3.29
N SER A 103 -13.58 4.93 4.42
CA SER A 103 -14.21 5.42 5.66
C SER A 103 -13.25 5.67 6.82
N TYR A 104 -12.10 5.01 6.85
CA TYR A 104 -11.30 4.88 8.07
C TYR A 104 -10.13 5.86 8.13
N CYS A 105 -9.79 6.29 9.34
CA CYS A 105 -8.60 7.10 9.56
C CYS A 105 -7.34 6.23 9.32
N PRO A 106 -6.41 6.63 8.44
CA PRO A 106 -5.24 5.82 8.12
C PRO A 106 -4.33 5.56 9.32
N LEU A 107 -4.31 6.47 10.30
CA LEU A 107 -3.54 6.33 11.54
C LEU A 107 -3.98 5.13 12.39
N GLU A 108 -5.20 4.62 12.18
CA GLU A 108 -5.67 3.42 12.88
C GLU A 108 -5.12 2.12 12.27
N PHE A 109 -4.58 2.13 11.04
CA PHE A 109 -4.24 0.92 10.32
C PHE A 109 -3.10 0.12 10.96
N GLY A 110 -2.02 0.78 11.40
CA GLY A 110 -0.92 0.08 12.09
C GLY A 110 -1.40 -0.65 13.34
N SER A 111 -2.24 0.01 14.15
CA SER A 111 -2.83 -0.61 15.35
C SER A 111 -3.85 -1.70 15.00
N PHE A 112 -4.65 -1.51 13.96
CA PHE A 112 -5.63 -2.47 13.49
C PHE A 112 -4.97 -3.76 12.98
N LEU A 113 -3.94 -3.66 12.16
CA LEU A 113 -3.24 -4.81 11.57
C LEU A 113 -2.51 -5.66 12.62
N LYS A 114 -2.33 -5.14 13.84
CA LYS A 114 -1.90 -5.92 15.00
C LYS A 114 -2.95 -6.89 15.56
N ILE A 115 -4.18 -6.93 15.02
CA ILE A 115 -5.28 -7.65 15.67
C ILE A 115 -5.79 -8.88 14.91
N PRO A 116 -5.95 -8.86 13.56
CA PRO A 116 -6.45 -10.01 12.81
C PRO A 116 -5.70 -11.32 13.06
N HIS A 117 -4.39 -11.25 13.34
CA HIS A 117 -3.57 -12.42 13.60
C HIS A 117 -3.83 -13.08 14.97
N ILE A 118 -4.48 -12.39 15.91
CA ILE A 118 -4.81 -12.95 17.23
C ILE A 118 -6.01 -13.88 17.15
N THR A 119 -6.93 -13.64 16.21
CA THR A 119 -8.21 -14.36 16.14
C THR A 119 -8.32 -15.34 14.98
N HIS A 120 -7.43 -15.27 14.00
CA HIS A 120 -7.47 -16.18 12.84
C HIS A 120 -7.18 -17.61 13.26
N LYS A 121 -8.04 -18.54 12.86
CA LYS A 121 -7.82 -19.97 13.02
C LYS A 121 -7.36 -20.53 11.68
N PHE A 122 -6.09 -20.90 11.61
CA PHE A 122 -5.54 -21.51 10.41
C PHE A 122 -6.13 -22.89 10.15
N THR A 123 -6.31 -23.22 8.88
CA THR A 123 -6.55 -24.61 8.47
C THR A 123 -5.26 -25.41 8.56
N ALA A 124 -5.34 -26.75 8.54
CA ALA A 124 -4.15 -27.59 8.54
C ALA A 124 -3.24 -27.31 7.33
N GLU A 125 -3.83 -27.00 6.17
CA GLU A 125 -3.10 -26.60 4.97
C GLU A 125 -2.38 -25.28 5.15
N GLN A 126 -3.01 -24.28 5.78
CA GLN A 126 -2.38 -22.98 6.06
C GLN A 126 -1.25 -23.10 7.08
N GLU A 127 -1.44 -23.87 8.16
CA GLU A 127 -0.37 -24.16 9.13
C GLU A 127 0.81 -24.86 8.45
N THR A 128 0.52 -25.82 7.56
CA THR A 128 1.56 -26.50 6.78
C THR A 128 2.29 -25.50 5.87
N LEU A 129 1.57 -24.63 5.17
CA LEU A 129 2.15 -23.60 4.29
C LEU A 129 3.06 -22.63 5.05
N LEU A 130 2.66 -22.18 6.24
CA LEU A 130 3.42 -21.24 7.06
C LEU A 130 4.66 -21.87 7.69
N SER A 131 4.57 -23.14 8.12
CA SER A 131 5.67 -23.84 8.79
C SER A 131 6.67 -24.50 7.83
N SER A 132 6.25 -24.81 6.60
CA SER A 132 7.10 -25.46 5.60
C SER A 132 8.09 -24.49 4.96
N ALA A 133 9.22 -25.03 4.48
CA ALA A 133 10.10 -24.28 3.61
C ALA A 133 9.37 -23.86 2.32
N VAL A 134 9.61 -22.64 1.86
CA VAL A 134 9.06 -22.16 0.58
C VAL A 134 9.71 -22.99 -0.55
N PRO A 135 8.91 -23.62 -1.43
CA PRO A 135 9.46 -24.45 -2.50
C PRO A 135 10.21 -23.59 -3.51
N GLU A 136 11.35 -24.10 -4.00
CA GLU A 136 12.06 -23.51 -5.12
C GLU A 136 11.19 -23.58 -6.38
N VAL A 137 11.04 -22.47 -7.10
CA VAL A 137 10.24 -22.40 -8.33
C VAL A 137 11.11 -22.35 -9.58
N LYS A 138 10.84 -23.26 -10.52
CA LYS A 138 11.61 -23.43 -11.75
C LYS A 138 10.99 -22.67 -12.92
N THR A 139 9.69 -22.45 -12.89
CA THR A 139 8.94 -21.79 -13.96
C THR A 139 8.19 -20.56 -13.47
N THR A 140 7.84 -19.67 -14.40
CA THR A 140 6.97 -18.52 -14.13
C THR A 140 5.58 -18.95 -13.68
N THR A 141 5.09 -20.09 -14.16
CA THR A 141 3.79 -20.66 -13.76
C THR A 141 3.80 -21.14 -12.33
N GLU A 142 4.87 -21.82 -11.89
CA GLU A 142 5.03 -22.26 -10.50
C GLU A 142 5.10 -21.06 -9.54
N LEU A 143 5.88 -20.03 -9.89
CA LEU A 143 5.93 -18.80 -9.12
C LEU A 143 4.57 -18.10 -9.06
N ALA A 144 3.83 -18.07 -10.17
CA ALA A 144 2.51 -17.48 -10.20
C ALA A 144 1.53 -18.20 -9.26
N ASN A 145 1.52 -19.54 -9.29
CA ASN A 145 0.69 -20.34 -8.39
C ASN A 145 1.07 -20.17 -6.92
N LEU A 146 2.38 -20.06 -6.64
CA LEU A 146 2.89 -19.75 -5.31
C LEU A 146 2.34 -18.40 -4.83
N LEU A 147 2.47 -17.34 -5.63
CA LEU A 147 2.00 -16.00 -5.25
C LEU A 147 0.48 -15.90 -5.12
N ILE A 148 -0.30 -16.61 -5.93
CA ILE A 148 -1.76 -16.69 -5.75
C ILE A 148 -2.11 -17.31 -4.40
N THR A 149 -1.42 -18.41 -4.04
CA THR A 149 -1.64 -19.09 -2.76
C THR A 149 -1.31 -18.17 -1.57
N TRP A 150 -0.19 -17.45 -1.65
CA TRP A 150 0.19 -16.48 -0.63
C TRP A 150 -0.71 -15.24 -0.59
N PHE A 151 -1.25 -14.79 -1.73
CA PHE A 151 -2.22 -13.69 -1.78
C PHE A 151 -3.49 -14.05 -1.03
N ASP A 152 -4.05 -15.23 -1.29
CA ASP A 152 -5.26 -15.71 -0.60
C ASP A 152 -5.02 -15.88 0.91
N LEU A 153 -3.85 -16.44 1.28
CA LEU A 153 -3.44 -16.56 2.67
C LEU A 153 -3.33 -15.19 3.35
N PHE A 154 -2.62 -14.23 2.74
CA PHE A 154 -2.46 -12.89 3.30
C PHE A 154 -3.79 -12.16 3.39
N ASP A 155 -4.63 -12.19 2.36
CA ASP A 155 -5.93 -11.53 2.41
C ASP A 155 -6.77 -12.07 3.57
N THR A 156 -6.92 -13.40 3.64
CA THR A 156 -7.74 -14.02 4.68
C THR A 156 -7.19 -13.80 6.09
N TRP A 157 -5.88 -13.98 6.29
CA TRP A 157 -5.25 -13.92 7.60
C TRP A 157 -4.92 -12.49 8.05
N LEU A 158 -4.20 -11.73 7.22
CA LEU A 158 -3.64 -10.43 7.61
C LEU A 158 -4.63 -9.28 7.35
N PHE A 159 -5.45 -9.40 6.30
CA PHE A 159 -6.40 -8.36 5.91
C PHE A 159 -7.87 -8.73 6.16
N GLY A 160 -8.16 -9.90 6.74
CA GLY A 160 -9.51 -10.34 7.09
C GLY A 160 -10.45 -10.52 5.89
N GLY A 161 -9.93 -10.87 4.71
CA GLY A 161 -10.70 -11.07 3.47
C GLY A 161 -11.14 -9.77 2.78
N THR A 162 -10.60 -8.63 3.19
CA THR A 162 -11.02 -7.31 2.72
C THR A 162 -10.49 -6.99 1.31
N LEU A 163 -9.46 -7.68 0.85
CA LEU A 163 -8.86 -7.55 -0.47
C LEU A 163 -9.40 -8.56 -1.49
N SER A 164 -10.46 -9.30 -1.16
CA SER A 164 -11.12 -10.29 -2.05
C SER A 164 -11.63 -9.75 -3.39
N ASN A 165 -11.71 -8.42 -3.55
CA ASN A 165 -12.06 -7.75 -4.82
C ASN A 165 -10.85 -7.12 -5.52
N THR A 166 -9.64 -7.42 -5.07
CA THR A 166 -8.37 -6.96 -5.62
C THR A 166 -7.79 -8.07 -6.49
N ASP A 167 -7.49 -7.75 -7.74
CA ASP A 167 -6.91 -8.72 -8.67
C ASP A 167 -5.40 -8.81 -8.47
N LEU A 168 -4.81 -10.01 -8.61
CA LEU A 168 -3.36 -10.20 -8.72
C LEU A 168 -3.00 -10.45 -10.19
N VAL A 169 -2.10 -9.63 -10.73
CA VAL A 169 -1.56 -9.77 -12.10
C VAL A 169 -0.06 -10.02 -12.01
N ILE A 170 0.37 -11.14 -12.58
CA ILE A 170 1.78 -11.52 -12.63
C ILE A 170 2.26 -11.39 -14.07
N GLU A 171 3.24 -10.53 -14.29
CA GLU A 171 3.70 -10.13 -15.61
C GLU A 171 5.12 -10.58 -15.85
N ASN A 172 5.39 -11.16 -17.02
CA ASN A 172 6.75 -11.38 -17.49
C ASN A 172 7.16 -10.18 -18.36
N SER A 173 7.69 -9.14 -17.72
CA SER A 173 8.18 -7.94 -18.40
C SER A 173 9.69 -7.84 -18.26
N LYS A 174 10.39 -7.67 -19.39
CA LYS A 174 11.84 -7.41 -19.42
C LYS A 174 12.20 -5.96 -19.09
N THR A 175 11.21 -5.08 -19.02
CA THR A 175 11.41 -3.64 -18.89
C THR A 175 10.46 -3.09 -17.84
N SER A 176 11.00 -2.73 -16.70
CA SER A 176 10.23 -2.05 -15.67
C SER A 176 11.00 -0.87 -15.12
N ALA A 177 10.43 0.31 -15.32
CA ALA A 177 10.81 1.50 -14.59
C ALA A 177 10.19 1.53 -13.17
N LEU A 178 9.28 0.59 -12.85
CA LEU A 178 8.40 0.66 -11.67
C LEU A 178 8.77 -0.35 -10.56
N GLY A 179 9.85 -1.12 -10.72
CA GLY A 179 10.31 -2.08 -9.72
C GLY A 179 9.73 -3.48 -9.87
N ARG A 180 9.80 -4.31 -8.80
CA ARG A 180 9.33 -5.71 -8.81
C ARG A 180 7.80 -5.85 -8.66
N GLY A 181 7.12 -4.81 -8.19
CA GLY A 181 5.68 -4.79 -8.02
C GLY A 181 5.14 -3.37 -7.91
N TRP A 182 3.84 -3.21 -8.14
CA TRP A 182 3.10 -1.99 -7.85
C TRP A 182 1.61 -2.30 -7.69
N TYR A 183 0.92 -1.54 -6.85
CA TYR A 183 -0.53 -1.49 -6.83
C TYR A 183 -1.09 -0.45 -7.83
N TYR A 184 -1.99 -0.89 -8.71
CA TYR A 184 -2.66 -0.05 -9.69
C TYR A 184 -4.12 0.22 -9.28
N ASN A 185 -4.32 1.41 -8.71
CA ASN A 185 -5.59 1.83 -8.13
C ASN A 185 -6.80 1.92 -9.09
N PRO A 186 -6.69 2.22 -10.41
CA PRO A 186 -7.87 2.36 -11.25
C PRO A 186 -8.59 1.03 -11.51
N THR A 187 -7.85 -0.08 -11.46
CA THR A 187 -8.41 -1.43 -11.62
C THR A 187 -8.42 -2.24 -10.33
N ASN A 188 -7.92 -1.68 -9.23
CA ASN A 188 -7.74 -2.38 -7.96
C ASN A 188 -6.91 -3.66 -8.15
N THR A 189 -5.71 -3.50 -8.70
CA THR A 189 -4.87 -4.63 -9.11
C THR A 189 -3.49 -4.54 -8.49
N VAL A 190 -3.04 -5.61 -7.84
CA VAL A 190 -1.64 -5.78 -7.45
C VAL A 190 -0.91 -6.40 -8.64
N HIS A 191 0.14 -5.74 -9.10
CA HIS A 191 1.01 -6.24 -10.16
C HIS A 191 2.33 -6.72 -9.56
N ILE A 192 2.78 -7.90 -9.97
CA ILE A 192 4.11 -8.44 -9.66
C ILE A 192 4.81 -8.75 -10.97
N GLN A 193 6.01 -8.20 -11.14
CA GLN A 193 6.81 -8.42 -12.34
C GLN A 193 7.88 -9.47 -12.11
N LEU A 194 7.83 -10.50 -12.94
CA LEU A 194 8.84 -11.52 -13.06
C LEU A 194 9.98 -10.96 -13.89
N LEU A 195 10.97 -10.37 -13.21
CA LEU A 195 12.22 -10.00 -13.86
C LEU A 195 13.02 -11.28 -14.14
N ASP A 196 13.66 -11.34 -15.31
CA ASP A 196 14.46 -12.50 -15.73
C ASP A 196 15.48 -12.84 -14.62
N LYS A 197 15.67 -14.14 -14.36
CA LYS A 197 16.19 -14.73 -13.10
C LYS A 197 17.59 -14.30 -12.65
N THR A 198 18.22 -13.34 -13.32
CA THR A 198 19.48 -12.68 -12.93
C THR A 198 19.27 -11.51 -11.96
N LEU A 199 18.17 -11.50 -11.21
CA LEU A 199 18.03 -10.62 -10.05
C LEU A 199 19.13 -11.00 -9.06
N GLY A 200 20.21 -10.22 -9.07
CA GLY A 200 21.25 -10.29 -8.07
C GLY A 200 20.61 -10.31 -6.69
N SER A 201 21.19 -11.09 -5.78
CA SER A 201 20.87 -11.05 -4.36
C SER A 201 20.65 -9.60 -3.95
N GLU A 202 19.47 -9.28 -3.43
CA GLU A 202 19.28 -7.98 -2.80
C GLU A 202 20.41 -7.84 -1.76
N PRO A 203 21.24 -6.78 -1.80
CA PRO A 203 22.39 -6.70 -0.91
C PRO A 203 21.95 -6.89 0.55
N GLY A 204 22.56 -7.86 1.23
CA GLY A 204 22.22 -8.21 2.62
C GLY A 204 21.05 -9.18 2.81
N PHE A 205 20.31 -9.55 1.75
CA PHE A 205 19.26 -10.55 1.84
C PHE A 205 19.82 -11.98 1.70
N THR A 206 19.48 -12.85 2.65
CA THR A 206 19.98 -14.23 2.74
C THR A 206 18.94 -15.30 2.35
N GLY A 207 17.70 -14.91 2.01
CA GLY A 207 16.65 -15.84 1.58
C GLY A 207 16.67 -16.16 0.08
N SER A 208 15.71 -16.98 -0.35
CA SER A 208 15.54 -17.33 -1.77
C SER A 208 14.79 -16.24 -2.54
N ASN A 209 14.81 -16.33 -3.88
CA ASN A 209 14.07 -15.38 -4.72
C ASN A 209 12.56 -15.42 -4.47
N GLU A 210 12.01 -16.59 -4.12
CA GLU A 210 10.61 -16.77 -3.77
C GLU A 210 10.24 -15.96 -2.52
N HIS A 211 11.10 -15.94 -1.50
CA HIS A 211 10.90 -15.09 -0.32
C HIS A 211 10.83 -13.60 -0.71
N LEU A 212 11.66 -13.14 -1.66
CA LEU A 212 11.60 -11.76 -2.16
C LEU A 212 10.27 -11.46 -2.85
N PHE A 213 9.74 -12.39 -3.67
CA PHE A 213 8.45 -12.19 -4.35
C PHE A 213 7.28 -12.24 -3.36
N ILE A 214 7.31 -13.12 -2.36
CA ILE A 214 6.31 -13.16 -1.29
C ILE A 214 6.33 -11.85 -0.49
N GLY A 215 7.51 -11.34 -0.15
CA GLY A 215 7.66 -10.05 0.51
C GLY A 215 7.17 -8.88 -0.34
N THR A 216 7.47 -8.89 -1.64
CA THR A 216 6.97 -7.89 -2.61
C THR A 216 5.44 -7.96 -2.73
N LEU A 217 4.85 -9.16 -2.68
CA LEU A 217 3.40 -9.32 -2.68
C LEU A 217 2.76 -8.65 -1.46
N LEU A 218 3.28 -8.92 -0.26
CA LEU A 218 2.79 -8.29 0.97
C LEU A 218 2.93 -6.76 0.91
N HIS A 219 4.06 -6.27 0.40
CA HIS A 219 4.32 -4.84 0.19
C HIS A 219 3.21 -4.16 -0.64
N GLU A 220 2.83 -4.76 -1.77
CA GLU A 220 1.81 -4.18 -2.64
C GLU A 220 0.38 -4.36 -2.10
N MET A 221 0.12 -5.43 -1.36
CA MET A 221 -1.17 -5.62 -0.68
C MET A 221 -1.42 -4.55 0.39
N VAL A 222 -0.38 -4.07 1.08
CA VAL A 222 -0.50 -2.94 2.02
C VAL A 222 -0.92 -1.66 1.28
N HIS A 223 -0.34 -1.37 0.11
CA HIS A 223 -0.78 -0.24 -0.73
C HIS A 223 -2.27 -0.37 -1.09
N ALA A 224 -2.69 -1.57 -1.52
CA ALA A 224 -4.09 -1.83 -1.86
C ALA A 224 -5.03 -1.59 -0.66
N PHE A 225 -4.67 -2.11 0.51
CA PHE A 225 -5.45 -1.94 1.74
C PHE A 225 -5.59 -0.47 2.14
N ILE A 226 -4.48 0.25 2.25
CA ILE A 226 -4.48 1.67 2.62
C ILE A 226 -5.31 2.46 1.62
N TYR A 227 -5.13 2.23 0.32
CA TYR A 227 -5.88 2.94 -0.71
C TYR A 227 -7.39 2.71 -0.62
N LEU A 228 -7.83 1.46 -0.44
CA LEU A 228 -9.25 1.10 -0.44
C LEU A 228 -10.00 1.55 0.80
N TYR A 229 -9.33 1.60 1.96
CA TYR A 229 -9.98 1.78 3.24
C TYR A 229 -9.74 3.16 3.87
N SER A 230 -8.73 3.90 3.41
CA SER A 230 -8.47 5.26 3.89
C SER A 230 -9.57 6.23 3.51
N CYS A 231 -9.99 7.06 4.47
CA CYS A 231 -10.91 8.15 4.20
C CYS A 231 -10.27 9.16 3.22
N PRO A 232 -10.94 9.52 2.11
CA PRO A 232 -10.41 10.43 1.10
C PRO A 232 -10.69 11.90 1.44
N LYS A 233 -11.32 12.18 2.58
CA LYS A 233 -11.63 13.55 3.02
C LYS A 233 -10.34 14.25 3.41
N TYR A 234 -10.33 15.58 3.28
CA TYR A 234 -9.18 16.44 3.62
C TYR A 234 -8.58 16.10 4.99
N CYS A 235 -9.48 15.84 5.91
CA CYS A 235 -9.19 15.56 7.30
C CYS A 235 -8.35 14.31 7.58
N CYS A 236 -8.28 13.39 6.61
CA CYS A 236 -7.34 12.26 6.60
C CYS A 236 -6.30 12.37 5.47
N ASN A 237 -6.51 13.24 4.48
CA ASN A 237 -5.52 13.49 3.43
C ASN A 237 -4.28 14.19 3.97
N VAL A 238 -4.40 14.98 5.03
CA VAL A 238 -3.25 15.55 5.77
C VAL A 238 -2.29 14.45 6.21
N CYS A 239 -2.79 13.26 6.59
CA CYS A 239 -1.94 12.10 6.94
C CYS A 239 -1.13 11.55 5.75
N PHE A 240 -1.38 12.04 4.53
CA PHE A 240 -0.70 11.65 3.29
C PHE A 240 -0.04 12.86 2.61
N GLU A 241 0.05 14.01 3.27
CA GLU A 241 0.77 15.14 2.70
C GLU A 241 2.27 14.82 2.69
N PRO A 242 2.98 15.08 1.56
CA PRO A 242 4.41 14.82 1.47
C PRO A 242 5.20 15.42 2.64
N GLN A 243 4.84 16.64 3.03
CA GLN A 243 5.43 17.38 4.14
C GLN A 243 5.27 16.66 5.49
N LEU A 244 4.29 15.77 5.63
CA LEU A 244 4.00 15.06 6.88
C LEU A 244 4.45 13.61 6.85
N GLY A 245 5.42 13.32 5.98
CA GLY A 245 6.04 12.01 5.88
C GLY A 245 5.69 11.26 4.60
N GLY A 246 5.13 11.90 3.57
CA GLY A 246 4.93 11.24 2.28
C GLY A 246 3.48 10.81 1.99
N ARG A 247 3.23 10.48 0.73
CA ARG A 247 1.93 10.21 0.13
C ARG A 247 1.25 8.93 0.59
N GLY A 248 1.79 8.21 1.58
CA GLY A 248 1.34 6.93 2.18
C GLY A 248 0.40 6.07 1.34
N LYS A 249 -0.81 6.54 1.07
CA LYS A 249 -1.73 6.07 0.04
C LYS A 249 -1.12 5.74 -1.35
N PHE A 250 -0.06 6.42 -1.78
CA PHE A 250 0.60 6.20 -3.08
C PHE A 250 2.13 6.09 -3.00
N GLY A 251 2.68 6.11 -1.79
CA GLY A 251 4.12 6.18 -1.53
C GLY A 251 4.44 5.48 -0.22
N HIS A 252 5.66 5.61 0.28
CA HIS A 252 6.15 4.80 1.39
C HIS A 252 6.27 5.60 2.69
N GLY A 253 5.27 6.45 2.95
CA GLY A 253 5.24 7.28 4.16
C GLY A 253 4.88 6.53 5.45
N PRO A 254 4.83 7.20 6.62
CA PRO A 254 4.65 6.59 7.94
C PRO A 254 3.51 5.58 8.03
N VAL A 255 2.31 5.93 7.53
CA VAL A 255 1.15 5.02 7.56
C VAL A 255 1.46 3.69 6.86
N TRP A 256 2.15 3.75 5.73
CA TRP A 256 2.54 2.56 4.97
C TRP A 256 3.65 1.80 5.68
N ALA A 257 4.69 2.49 6.14
CA ALA A 257 5.84 1.91 6.83
C ALA A 257 5.42 1.21 8.14
N ASP A 258 4.57 1.85 8.94
CA ASP A 258 4.04 1.30 10.19
C ASP A 258 3.22 0.04 9.93
N SER A 259 2.34 0.10 8.93
CA SER A 259 1.48 -1.02 8.55
C SER A 259 2.31 -2.22 8.11
N LEU A 260 3.31 -2.01 7.24
CA LEU A 260 4.13 -3.08 6.72
C LEU A 260 5.12 -3.63 7.75
N THR A 261 5.64 -2.79 8.65
CA THR A 261 6.49 -3.22 9.78
C THR A 261 5.73 -4.20 10.66
N VAL A 262 4.52 -3.84 11.09
CA VAL A 262 3.64 -4.72 11.87
C VAL A 262 3.38 -6.05 11.15
N LEU A 263 3.00 -6.00 9.88
CA LEU A 263 2.69 -7.22 9.13
C LEU A 263 3.93 -8.09 8.89
N SER A 264 5.11 -7.48 8.72
CA SER A 264 6.39 -8.19 8.59
C SER A 264 6.75 -8.94 9.87
N GLU A 265 6.59 -8.30 11.04
CA GLU A 265 6.79 -8.95 12.34
C GLU A 265 5.82 -10.10 12.55
N VAL A 266 4.53 -9.89 12.25
CA VAL A 266 3.49 -10.91 12.37
C VAL A 266 3.80 -12.10 11.48
N LEU A 267 4.16 -11.86 10.21
CA LEU A 267 4.57 -12.92 9.29
C LEU A 267 5.81 -13.64 9.80
N GLY A 268 6.84 -12.89 10.22
CA GLY A 268 8.10 -13.43 10.73
C GLY A 268 7.93 -14.30 11.97
N SER A 269 6.91 -14.05 12.80
CA SER A 269 6.58 -14.90 13.95
C SER A 269 5.98 -16.27 13.56
N LYS A 270 5.54 -16.43 12.31
CA LYS A 270 4.85 -17.64 11.81
C LYS A 270 5.64 -18.45 10.81
N VAL A 271 6.64 -17.86 10.17
CA VAL A 271 7.45 -18.53 9.16
C VAL A 271 8.87 -18.78 9.65
N SER A 272 9.52 -19.81 9.11
CA SER A 272 10.90 -20.20 9.47
C SER A 272 11.99 -19.54 8.62
N TRP A 273 11.61 -18.65 7.70
CA TRP A 273 12.52 -17.98 6.76
C TRP A 273 12.57 -16.46 7.02
N PRO A 274 13.67 -15.78 6.62
CA PRO A 274 13.81 -14.35 6.86
C PRO A 274 12.82 -13.54 6.02
N VAL A 275 11.87 -12.86 6.68
CA VAL A 275 10.89 -11.99 6.01
C VAL A 275 11.59 -10.72 5.53
N PHE A 276 11.55 -10.50 4.21
CA PHE A 276 12.10 -9.30 3.59
C PHE A 276 11.06 -8.61 2.73
N VAL A 277 10.63 -7.43 3.18
CA VAL A 277 9.58 -6.61 2.54
C VAL A 277 10.10 -5.25 2.05
N ASN A 278 11.42 -5.07 2.09
CA ASN A 278 12.15 -3.91 1.55
C ASN A 278 11.74 -2.54 2.14
N ILE A 279 11.32 -2.48 3.41
CA ILE A 279 10.89 -1.24 4.08
C ILE A 279 11.96 -0.13 3.99
N PRO A 280 13.23 -0.33 4.40
CA PRO A 280 14.20 0.77 4.48
C PRO A 280 14.46 1.44 3.13
N ARG A 281 14.66 0.64 2.08
CA ARG A 281 14.92 1.14 0.73
C ARG A 281 13.70 1.88 0.15
N SER A 282 12.50 1.39 0.42
CA SER A 282 11.26 2.01 -0.06
C SER A 282 10.99 3.35 0.62
N ILE A 283 11.17 3.43 1.94
CA ILE A 283 11.10 4.68 2.70
C ILE A 283 12.11 5.68 2.17
N ALA A 284 13.37 5.27 2.04
CA ALA A 284 14.41 6.15 1.54
C ALA A 284 14.07 6.69 0.14
N ASN A 285 13.55 5.85 -0.77
CA ASN A 285 13.13 6.28 -2.11
C ASN A 285 11.99 7.30 -2.05
N SER A 286 11.02 7.10 -1.16
CA SER A 286 9.89 8.03 -0.99
C SER A 286 10.37 9.36 -0.41
N MET A 287 11.19 9.35 0.64
CA MET A 287 11.79 10.56 1.22
C MET A 287 12.50 11.42 0.18
N CYS A 288 13.23 10.76 -0.69
CA CYS A 288 13.97 11.35 -1.78
C CYS A 288 13.08 12.00 -2.85
N LEU A 289 12.01 11.31 -3.26
CA LEU A 289 11.08 11.78 -4.28
C LEU A 289 10.06 12.80 -3.76
N GLU A 290 9.78 12.77 -2.46
CA GLU A 290 8.67 13.46 -1.83
C GLU A 290 9.09 14.50 -0.78
N ASP A 291 10.40 14.64 -0.54
CA ASP A 291 11.01 15.65 0.33
C ASP A 291 10.48 15.63 1.77
N TRP A 292 10.64 14.47 2.43
CA TRP A 292 10.30 14.29 3.85
C TRP A 292 11.39 13.53 4.60
N GLN A 293 11.36 13.61 5.93
CA GLN A 293 12.29 12.89 6.82
C GLN A 293 11.52 12.23 7.97
N PRO A 294 11.88 11.01 8.38
CA PRO A 294 11.30 10.35 9.53
C PRO A 294 11.86 10.92 10.83
N THR A 295 11.12 10.71 11.91
CA THR A 295 11.62 10.94 13.27
C THR A 295 12.53 9.79 13.71
N GLN A 296 13.34 10.03 14.74
CA GLN A 296 14.15 9.00 15.38
C GLN A 296 13.32 7.79 15.83
N ALA A 297 12.18 8.04 16.49
CA ALA A 297 11.29 6.98 16.96
C ALA A 297 10.70 6.15 15.82
N GLN A 298 10.45 6.77 14.65
CA GLN A 298 10.01 6.06 13.45
C GLN A 298 11.10 5.14 12.90
N LEU A 299 12.34 5.64 12.78
CA LEU A 299 13.48 4.84 12.34
C LEU A 299 13.68 3.62 13.26
N GLU A 300 13.67 3.84 14.57
CA GLU A 300 13.77 2.76 15.57
C GLU A 300 12.64 1.74 15.43
N PHE A 301 11.39 2.20 15.30
CA PHE A 301 10.25 1.32 15.13
C PHE A 301 10.33 0.49 13.85
N TRP A 302 10.83 1.05 12.76
CA TRP A 302 11.01 0.35 11.48
C TRP A 302 12.26 -0.52 11.43
N GLY A 303 13.00 -0.63 12.54
CA GLY A 303 14.23 -1.41 12.64
C GLY A 303 15.37 -0.85 11.79
N MET A 304 15.38 0.45 11.54
CA MET A 304 16.41 1.15 10.78
C MET A 304 17.44 1.75 11.75
N ASP A 305 18.68 1.29 11.66
CA ASP A 305 19.80 1.86 12.42
C ASP A 305 20.11 3.27 11.91
N VAL A 306 20.23 4.23 12.82
CA VAL A 306 20.47 5.64 12.51
C VAL A 306 21.91 5.89 12.04
N ASP A 307 22.85 5.02 12.42
CA ASP A 307 24.22 5.07 11.90
C ASP A 307 24.32 4.43 10.50
N GLU A 308 23.48 3.44 10.18
CA GLU A 308 23.26 3.01 8.79
C GLU A 308 22.52 4.07 8.00
N TRP A 309 21.59 4.78 8.62
CA TRP A 309 20.85 5.90 8.05
C TRP A 309 21.75 7.06 7.63
N GLY A 310 22.76 7.42 8.45
CA GLY A 310 23.77 8.42 8.09
C GLY A 310 24.53 8.07 6.80
N ARG A 311 24.63 6.78 6.44
CA ARG A 311 25.20 6.35 5.14
C ARG A 311 24.24 6.58 3.97
N PHE A 312 22.93 6.68 4.24
CA PHE A 312 21.91 7.16 3.30
C PHE A 312 21.83 8.70 3.22
N GLU A 313 22.53 9.49 4.04
CA GLU A 313 22.59 10.95 3.83
C GLU A 313 23.43 11.33 2.59
N ASN A 314 24.41 10.50 2.22
CA ASN A 314 25.10 10.58 0.92
C ASN A 314 24.20 10.25 -0.28
N TRP A 315 22.95 9.83 -0.03
CA TRP A 315 21.96 9.49 -1.04
C TRP A 315 21.23 10.70 -1.60
N SER A 316 21.41 11.90 -1.03
CA SER A 316 21.04 13.18 -1.67
C SER A 316 21.61 13.29 -3.10
N HIS A 317 22.80 12.74 -3.35
CA HIS A 317 23.38 12.66 -4.70
C HIS A 317 22.69 11.61 -5.59
N ASN A 318 22.23 10.49 -5.02
CA ASN A 318 21.40 9.49 -5.73
C ASN A 318 19.96 9.96 -5.92
N CYS A 319 19.52 10.98 -5.19
CA CYS A 319 18.19 11.55 -5.35
C CYS A 319 18.01 12.27 -6.67
N GLU A 320 19.05 12.97 -7.14
CA GLU A 320 19.04 13.57 -8.47
C GLU A 320 18.90 12.49 -9.55
N LEU A 321 19.67 11.40 -9.45
CA LEU A 321 19.59 10.27 -10.40
C LEU A 321 18.24 9.54 -10.36
N THR A 322 17.70 9.30 -9.15
CA THR A 322 16.41 8.65 -8.96
C THR A 322 15.28 9.51 -9.51
N ARG A 323 15.33 10.82 -9.24
CA ARG A 323 14.37 11.80 -9.76
C ARG A 323 14.45 11.90 -11.28
N GLU A 324 15.64 11.97 -11.87
CA GLU A 324 15.82 11.94 -13.33
C GLU A 324 15.24 10.66 -13.95
N PHE A 325 15.50 9.50 -13.35
CA PHE A 325 14.98 8.22 -13.84
C PHE A 325 13.44 8.18 -13.76
N TYR A 326 12.87 8.64 -12.66
CA TYR A 326 11.43 8.67 -12.44
C TYR A 326 10.72 9.64 -13.39
N GLU A 327 11.30 10.82 -13.60
CA GLU A 327 10.80 11.82 -14.56
C GLU A 327 10.86 11.31 -16.01
N ARG A 328 11.92 10.58 -16.37
CA ARG A 328 12.03 9.90 -17.68
C ARG A 328 11.02 8.77 -17.85
N GLY A 329 10.73 8.01 -16.79
CA GLY A 329 9.75 6.91 -16.80
C GLY A 329 8.30 7.38 -16.94
N ARG A 330 7.94 8.56 -16.41
CA ARG A 330 6.58 9.14 -16.53
C ARG A 330 6.23 9.63 -17.92
N HIS A 331 7.22 9.93 -18.76
CA HIS A 331 7.02 10.52 -20.08
C HIS A 331 7.82 9.80 -21.18
N PRO A 332 7.50 8.52 -21.49
CA PRO A 332 8.25 7.74 -22.48
C PRO A 332 8.18 8.29 -23.92
N GLY A 333 7.39 9.35 -24.16
CA GLY A 333 7.16 9.94 -25.49
C GLY A 333 7.71 11.35 -25.72
N LYS A 334 8.55 11.90 -24.82
CA LYS A 334 9.22 13.19 -25.03
C LYS A 334 10.73 12.98 -25.08
N ARG A 335 11.25 12.69 -26.26
CA ARG A 335 12.66 12.89 -26.60
C ARG A 335 12.75 13.85 -27.76
#